data_AF-A0A949B6U2-F1
#
_entry.id   AF-A0A949B6U2-F1
#
_cell.length_a   1.000
_cell.length_b   1.000
_cell.length_c   1.000
_cell.angle_alpha   90.00
_cell.angle_beta   90.00
_cell.angle_gamma   90.00
#
_symmetry.space_group_name_H-M   'P 1'
#
loop_
_entity.id
_entity.type
_entity.pdbx_description
1 polymer ?
#
loop_
_entity_poly.entity_id
_entity_poly.type
_entity_poly.pdbx_seq_one_letter_code
_entity_poly.pdbx_strand_id
1 'polypeptide(L)'
;NAWSLVMMPTLGSTPPANFFVLSILFSFAIGIVLALLYEFVKSLLTSGCCKKACQFSCLLITMSLIFFTLPAYLLFNTPLALLVSWFFSQAIICFLTSLVFVKILD
;
A
#
# COMPACT_ATOMS: atom_id res chain seq x y z
N ASN A 1 2.92 20.68 -10.73
CA ASN A 1 3.93 19.60 -10.76
C ASN A 1 3.62 18.59 -9.66
N ALA A 2 2.70 17.66 -9.91
CA ALA A 2 2.27 16.64 -8.91
C ALA A 2 3.10 15.34 -8.98
N TRP A 3 3.96 15.20 -9.98
CA TRP A 3 4.70 13.98 -10.25
C TRP A 3 6.19 14.16 -9.92
N SER A 4 6.77 13.12 -9.33
CA SER A 4 8.22 13.02 -9.07
C SER A 4 9.01 13.13 -10.38
N LEU A 5 10.15 13.82 -10.37
CA LEU A 5 11.09 13.90 -11.50
C LEU A 5 11.61 12.52 -11.94
N VAL A 6 11.55 11.52 -11.05
CA VAL A 6 11.91 10.13 -11.36
C VAL A 6 10.78 9.43 -12.13
N MET A 7 9.53 9.76 -11.82
CA MET A 7 8.35 9.14 -12.44
C MET A 7 7.97 9.81 -13.76
N MET A 8 8.03 11.14 -13.80
CA MET A 8 7.78 11.96 -14.99
C MET A 8 8.84 13.07 -15.05
N PRO A 9 10.02 12.79 -15.64
CA PRO A 9 11.08 13.79 -15.80
C PRO A 9 10.64 14.96 -16.69
N THR A 10 9.73 14.69 -17.62
CA THR A 10 9.03 15.68 -18.44
C THR A 10 7.52 15.57 -18.19
N LEU A 11 6.82 16.69 -18.06
CA LEU A 11 5.36 16.66 -17.82
C LEU A 11 4.64 15.91 -18.93
N GLY A 12 3.87 14.89 -18.56
CA GLY A 12 3.08 14.09 -19.50
C GLY A 12 3.88 13.04 -20.27
N SER A 13 5.20 12.92 -20.06
CA SER A 13 5.96 11.83 -20.66
C SER A 13 5.66 10.49 -19.99
N THR A 14 5.67 9.42 -20.77
CA THR A 14 5.55 8.06 -20.25
C THR A 14 6.65 7.77 -19.22
N PRO A 15 6.34 7.08 -18.11
CA PRO A 15 7.36 6.71 -17.14
C PRO A 15 8.47 5.90 -17.78
N PRO A 16 9.75 6.25 -17.55
CA PRO A 16 10.87 5.53 -18.13
C PRO A 16 11.03 4.13 -17.52
N ALA A 17 11.64 3.20 -18.26
CA ALA A 17 11.77 1.79 -17.84
C ALA A 17 12.52 1.61 -16.51
N ASN A 18 13.47 2.49 -16.20
CA ASN A 18 14.18 2.51 -14.91
C ASN A 18 13.23 2.76 -13.72
N PHE A 19 12.20 3.60 -13.88
CA PHE A 19 11.19 3.81 -12.84
C PHE A 19 10.39 2.54 -12.57
N PHE A 20 10.07 1.77 -13.61
CA PHE A 20 9.37 0.50 -13.46
C PHE A 20 10.20 -0.53 -12.67
N VAL A 21 11.48 -0.68 -13.01
CA VAL A 21 12.41 -1.57 -12.27
C VAL A 21 12.52 -1.14 -10.81
N LEU A 22 12.69 0.17 -10.56
CA LEU A 22 12.77 0.72 -9.21
C LEU A 22 11.48 0.46 -8.41
N SER A 23 10.33 0.61 -9.06
CA SER A 23 9.02 0.35 -8.45
C SER A 23 8.88 -1.11 -8.03
N ILE A 24 9.31 -2.06 -8.88
CA ILE A 24 9.31 -3.49 -8.53
C ILE A 24 10.19 -3.76 -7.31
N LEU A 25 11.41 -3.20 -7.29
CA LEU A 25 12.34 -3.39 -6.16
C LEU A 25 11.77 -2.84 -4.85
N PHE A 26 11.17 -1.64 -4.88
CA PHE A 26 10.50 -1.09 -3.71
C PHE A 26 9.27 -1.91 -3.30
N SER A 27 8.45 -2.36 -4.25
CA SER A 27 7.31 -3.23 -3.95
C SER A 27 7.75 -4.53 -3.27
N PHE A 28 8.85 -5.13 -3.72
CA PHE A 28 9.42 -6.33 -3.10
C PHE A 28 9.91 -6.06 -1.68
N ALA A 29 10.68 -4.98 -1.48
CA ALA A 29 11.16 -4.58 -0.16
C ALA A 29 10.00 -4.29 0.82
N ILE A 30 8.97 -3.57 0.35
CA ILE A 30 7.75 -3.31 1.14
C ILE A 30 7.04 -4.62 1.47
N GLY A 31 6.92 -5.55 0.52
CA GLY A 31 6.33 -6.86 0.74
C GLY A 31 7.02 -7.64 1.87
N ILE A 32 8.35 -7.64 1.91
CA ILE A 32 9.13 -8.25 3.01
C ILE A 32 8.80 -7.56 4.35
N VAL A 33 8.81 -6.23 4.38
CA VAL A 33 8.50 -5.47 5.61
C VAL A 33 7.09 -5.78 6.11
N LEU A 34 6.11 -5.86 5.21
CA LEU A 34 4.73 -6.18 5.58
C LEU A 34 4.56 -7.62 6.06
N ALA A 35 5.30 -8.58 5.49
CA ALA A 35 5.33 -9.96 5.98
C ALA A 35 5.91 -10.04 7.39
N LEU A 36 7.03 -9.34 7.65
CA LEU A 36 7.61 -9.24 9.00
C LEU A 36 6.67 -8.54 9.99
N LEU A 37 5.97 -7.50 9.53
CA LEU A 37 4.96 -6.82 10.35
C LEU A 37 3.81 -7.78 10.70
N TYR A 38 3.33 -8.57 9.74
CA TYR A 38 2.33 -9.61 10.00
C TYR A 38 2.81 -10.59 11.06
N GLU A 39 4.02 -11.14 10.90
CA GLU A 39 4.66 -12.03 11.88
C GLU A 39 4.73 -11.43 13.29
N PHE A 40 5.02 -10.13 13.39
CA PHE A 40 5.10 -9.45 14.68
C PHE A 40 3.72 -9.29 15.34
N VAL A 41 2.68 -8.96 14.56
CA VAL A 41 1.33 -8.70 15.10
C VAL A 41 0.43 -9.94 15.15
N LYS A 42 0.80 -11.07 14.51
CA LYS A 42 -0.08 -12.23 14.37
C LYS A 42 -0.53 -12.84 15.70
N SER A 43 0.30 -12.72 16.74
CA SER A 43 -0.01 -13.16 18.10
C SER A 43 -1.12 -12.35 18.77
N LEU A 44 -1.36 -11.11 18.31
CA LEU A 44 -2.41 -10.21 18.79
C LEU A 44 -3.72 -10.39 18.00
N LEU A 45 -3.69 -11.08 16.86
CA LEU A 45 -4.85 -11.27 16.00
C LEU A 45 -5.72 -12.43 16.50
N THR A 46 -7.04 -12.29 16.35
CA THR A 46 -8.00 -13.30 16.80
C THR A 46 -7.96 -14.54 15.91
N SER A 47 -8.12 -15.72 16.50
CA SER A 47 -8.08 -17.00 15.78
C SER A 47 -9.13 -17.09 14.65
N GLY A 48 -8.68 -17.61 13.50
CA GLY A 48 -9.49 -17.83 12.30
C GLY A 48 -8.97 -17.05 11.09
N CYS A 49 -8.68 -17.76 9.99
CA CYS A 49 -8.04 -17.21 8.80
C CYS A 49 -8.74 -15.94 8.27
N CYS A 50 -10.07 -15.98 8.07
CA CYS A 50 -10.81 -14.81 7.59
C CYS A 50 -10.79 -13.63 8.58
N LYS A 51 -10.82 -13.90 9.88
CA LYS A 51 -10.81 -12.85 10.92
C LYS A 51 -9.44 -12.17 10.98
N LYS A 52 -8.36 -12.95 10.96
CA LYS A 52 -6.99 -12.41 10.90
C LYS A 52 -6.75 -11.59 9.65
N ALA A 53 -7.17 -12.07 8.48
CA ALA A 53 -7.02 -11.35 7.23
C ALA A 53 -7.78 -10.01 7.26
N CYS A 54 -9.01 -10.02 7.78
CA CYS A 54 -9.80 -8.81 7.95
C CYS A 54 -9.12 -7.83 8.93
N GLN A 55 -8.70 -8.28 10.11
CA GLN A 55 -8.03 -7.43 11.11
C GLN A 55 -6.71 -6.85 10.59
N PHE A 56 -5.87 -7.67 9.95
CA PHE A 56 -4.60 -7.21 9.38
C PHE A 56 -4.82 -6.25 8.22
N SER A 57 -5.78 -6.53 7.32
CA SER A 57 -6.14 -5.60 6.24
C SER A 57 -6.65 -4.26 6.78
N CYS A 58 -7.47 -4.26 7.83
CA CYS A 58 -7.94 -3.05 8.50
C CYS A 58 -6.78 -2.22 9.07
N LEU A 59 -5.77 -2.87 9.66
CA LEU A 59 -4.56 -2.22 10.12
C LEU A 59 -3.81 -1.56 8.95
N LEU A 60 -3.57 -2.30 7.85
CA LEU A 60 -2.88 -1.76 6.68
C LEU A 60 -3.63 -0.58 6.03
N ILE A 61 -4.96 -0.69 5.91
CA ILE A 61 -5.80 0.36 5.33
C ILE A 61 -5.76 1.61 6.21
N THR A 62 -5.88 1.45 7.53
CA THR A 62 -5.79 2.56 8.48
C THR A 62 -4.43 3.25 8.40
N MET A 63 -3.34 2.47 8.33
CA MET A 63 -2.00 3.02 8.14
C MET A 63 -1.87 3.77 6.82
N SER A 64 -2.39 3.23 5.72
CA SER A 64 -2.41 3.92 4.43
C SER A 64 -3.22 5.22 4.47
N LEU A 65 -4.36 5.23 5.16
CA LEU A 65 -5.17 6.43 5.31
C LEU A 65 -4.40 7.54 6.03
N ILE A 66 -3.74 7.19 7.16
CA ILE A 66 -3.03 8.14 8.03
C ILE A 66 -1.72 8.62 7.40
N PHE A 67 -0.91 7.70 6.88
CA PHE A 67 0.45 8.01 6.43
C PHE A 67 0.57 8.36 4.95
N PHE A 68 -0.47 8.10 4.15
CA PHE A 68 -0.46 8.43 2.72
C PHE A 68 -1.62 9.33 2.32
N THR A 69 -2.87 8.88 2.47
CA THR A 69 -4.03 9.60 1.94
C THR A 69 -4.20 10.99 2.57
N LEU A 70 -4.09 11.09 3.90
CA LEU A 70 -4.20 12.36 4.62
C LEU A 70 -3.08 13.35 4.24
N PRO A 71 -1.79 12.98 4.26
CA PRO A 71 -0.71 13.84 3.77
C PRO A 71 -0.89 14.23 2.30
N ALA A 72 -1.31 13.30 1.43
CA ALA A 72 -1.54 13.58 0.01
C ALA A 72 -2.65 14.63 -0.22
N TYR A 73 -3.68 14.63 0.62
CA TYR A 73 -4.72 15.65 0.61
C TYR A 73 -4.25 16.99 1.19
N LEU A 74 -3.68 16.97 2.40
CA LEU A 74 -3.36 18.17 3.16
C LEU A 74 -2.10 18.90 2.67
N LEU A 75 -1.05 18.16 2.29
CA LEU A 75 0.26 18.73 1.95
C LEU A 75 0.44 18.91 0.45
N PHE A 76 -0.10 17.98 -0.35
CA PHE A 76 0.14 17.94 -1.79
C PHE A 76 -1.04 18.42 -2.63
N ASN A 77 -2.14 18.84 -1.99
CA ASN A 77 -3.36 19.36 -2.62
C ASN A 77 -3.85 18.47 -3.78
N THR A 78 -3.79 17.15 -3.58
CA THR A 78 -4.14 16.18 -4.62
C THR A 78 -5.65 16.21 -4.86
N PRO A 79 -6.13 16.16 -6.11
CA PRO A 79 -7.56 16.16 -6.41
C PRO A 79 -8.31 15.05 -5.66
N LEU A 80 -9.42 15.40 -4.99
CA LEU A 80 -10.16 14.48 -4.12
C LEU A 80 -10.63 13.21 -4.86
N ALA A 81 -11.11 13.35 -6.10
CA ALA A 81 -11.55 12.22 -6.91
C ALA A 81 -10.43 11.18 -7.14
N LEU A 82 -9.19 11.67 -7.34
CA LEU A 82 -8.01 10.83 -7.55
C LEU A 82 -7.63 10.11 -6.26
N LEU A 83 -7.65 10.80 -5.12
CA LEU A 83 -7.37 10.22 -3.81
C LEU A 83 -8.37 9.13 -3.43
N VAL A 84 -9.66 9.35 -3.70
CA VAL A 84 -10.71 8.35 -3.46
C VAL A 84 -10.45 7.11 -4.31
N SER A 85 -10.17 7.28 -5.60
CA SER A 85 -9.82 6.16 -6.48
C SER A 85 -8.60 5.38 -5.99
N TRP A 86 -7.51 6.07 -5.63
CA TRP A 86 -6.30 5.44 -5.11
C TRP A 86 -6.53 4.71 -3.79
N PHE A 87 -7.31 5.31 -2.89
CA PHE A 87 -7.64 4.71 -1.60
C PHE A 87 -8.42 3.40 -1.78
N PHE A 88 -9.46 3.39 -2.62
CA PHE A 88 -10.22 2.16 -2.88
C PHE A 88 -9.37 1.07 -3.53
N SER A 89 -8.56 1.42 -4.54
CA SER A 89 -7.63 0.47 -5.14
C SER A 89 -6.65 -0.09 -4.11
N GLN A 90 -6.09 0.75 -3.24
CA GLN A 90 -5.20 0.27 -2.19
C GLN A 90 -5.90 -0.58 -1.13
N ALA A 91 -7.13 -0.25 -0.76
CA ALA A 91 -7.89 -1.06 0.19
C ALA A 91 -8.08 -2.50 -0.31
N ILE A 92 -8.37 -2.66 -1.60
CA ILE A 92 -8.48 -3.97 -2.24
C ILE A 92 -7.13 -4.71 -2.22
N ILE A 93 -6.04 -4.03 -2.58
CA ILE A 93 -4.69 -4.61 -2.58
C ILE A 93 -4.29 -5.04 -1.17
N CYS A 94 -4.50 -4.20 -0.15
CA CYS A 94 -4.23 -4.52 1.25
C CYS A 94 -5.03 -5.75 1.69
N PHE A 95 -6.31 -5.84 1.35
CA PHE A 95 -7.14 -7.00 1.70
C PHE A 95 -6.64 -8.30 1.06
N LEU A 96 -6.35 -8.28 -0.26
CA LEU A 96 -5.82 -9.45 -0.96
C LEU A 96 -4.44 -9.85 -0.44
N THR A 97 -3.59 -8.88 -0.15
CA THR A 97 -2.25 -9.12 0.41
C THR A 97 -2.35 -9.74 1.80
N SER A 98 -3.25 -9.26 2.65
CA SER A 98 -3.51 -9.85 3.97
C SER A 98 -3.98 -11.30 3.88
N LEU A 99 -4.85 -11.63 2.91
CA LEU A 99 -5.26 -13.02 2.67
C LEU A 99 -4.07 -13.90 2.29
N VAL A 100 -3.19 -13.41 1.42
CA VAL A 100 -1.98 -14.14 1.00
C VAL A 100 -1.05 -14.37 2.19
N PHE A 101 -0.78 -13.35 3.01
CA PHE A 101 0.09 -13.50 4.17
C PHE A 101 -0.48 -14.44 5.21
N VAL A 102 -1.75 -14.30 5.58
CA VAL A 102 -2.40 -15.23 6.51
C VAL A 102 -2.34 -16.66 5.98
N LYS A 103 -2.54 -16.87 4.67
CA LYS A 103 -2.52 -18.22 4.08
C LYS A 103 -1.11 -18.86 4.03
N ILE A 104 -0.06 -18.05 3.92
CA ILE A 104 1.32 -18.54 3.77
C ILE A 104 2.04 -18.64 5.12
N LEU A 105 1.74 -17.73 6.05
CA LEU A 105 2.49 -17.52 7.30
C LEU A 105 1.78 -18.01 8.57
N ASP A 106 0.48 -18.34 8.49
CA ASP A 106 -0.20 -19.15 9.52
C ASP A 106 -0.25 -20.62 9.12
#